data_AF-A0A2V9PZI2-F1
#
_entry.id   AF-A0A2V9PZI2-F1
#
_cell.length_a   1.000
_cell.length_b   1.000
_cell.length_c   1.000
_cell.angle_alpha   90.00
_cell.angle_beta   90.00
_cell.angle_gamma   90.00
#
_symmetry.space_group_name_H-M   'P 1'
#
loop_
_entity.id
_entity.type
_entity.pdbx_description
1 polymer ?
#
loop_
_entity_poly.entity_id
_entity_poly.type
_entity_poly.pdbx_seq_one_letter_code
_entity_poly.pdbx_strand_id
1 'polypeptide(L)'
;MRSLGLFLAALGRRWWALLSSAVFTMIGLYALITGKSNHWIVAVSIAVGVILFLFASFGAWKEQYDARIAAERLNDESKKTKEIRLKLAALMRQEPDVLQHLISAPNDADEFSRIVSERDQWIRETVVVLNEAGLHTDAEAFSQIRNRPPVAEEVNDFRHVEDWKRGEVVRLAMYRKKLNQIIDVRRL
;
A
#
# COMPACT_ATOMS: atom_id res chain seq x y z
N MET A 1 -16.69 -28.84 14.95
CA MET A 1 -15.29 -28.42 15.22
C MET A 1 -15.07 -26.90 15.10
N ARG A 2 -15.66 -26.19 14.11
CA ARG A 2 -15.58 -24.70 14.00
C ARG A 2 -16.12 -23.92 15.21
N SER A 3 -17.14 -24.44 15.91
CA SER A 3 -17.72 -23.81 17.12
C SER A 3 -16.83 -23.88 18.36
N LEU A 4 -16.10 -24.99 18.54
CA LEU A 4 -15.12 -25.15 19.63
C LEU A 4 -13.94 -24.19 19.44
N GLY A 5 -13.45 -24.01 18.21
CA GLY A 5 -12.37 -23.06 17.93
C GLY A 5 -12.73 -21.60 18.28
N LEU A 6 -13.98 -21.17 18.01
CA LEU A 6 -14.46 -19.85 18.38
C LEU A 6 -14.63 -19.69 19.90
N PHE A 7 -15.09 -20.74 20.59
CA PHE A 7 -15.25 -20.73 22.05
C PHE A 7 -13.89 -20.75 22.78
N LEU A 8 -12.92 -21.56 22.33
CA LEU A 8 -11.55 -21.54 22.84
C LEU A 8 -10.84 -20.21 22.54
N ALA A 9 -11.07 -19.61 21.37
CA ALA A 9 -10.55 -18.28 21.07
C ALA A 9 -11.15 -17.20 21.99
N ALA A 10 -12.44 -17.30 22.32
CA ALA A 10 -13.11 -16.41 23.27
C ALA A 10 -12.63 -16.63 24.72
N LEU A 11 -12.37 -17.89 25.12
CA LEU A 11 -11.76 -18.25 26.39
C LEU A 11 -10.32 -17.74 26.51
N GLY A 12 -9.52 -17.85 25.44
CA GLY A 12 -8.17 -17.30 25.36
C GLY A 12 -8.15 -15.77 25.45
N ARG A 13 -9.20 -15.09 24.99
CA ARG A 13 -9.37 -13.64 25.15
C ARG A 13 -9.73 -13.22 26.58
N ARG A 14 -10.27 -14.14 27.39
CA ARG A 14 -10.60 -13.96 28.82
C ARG A 14 -9.67 -14.72 29.77
N TRP A 15 -8.54 -15.22 29.27
CA TRP A 15 -7.55 -16.02 30.01
C TRP A 15 -7.13 -15.37 31.34
N TRP A 16 -7.09 -14.04 31.41
CA TRP A 16 -6.73 -13.28 32.61
C TRP A 16 -7.67 -13.52 33.80
N ALA A 17 -8.97 -13.72 33.54
CA ALA A 17 -9.95 -14.03 34.59
C ALA A 17 -9.81 -15.47 35.12
N LEU A 18 -9.37 -16.39 34.26
CA LEU A 18 -9.06 -17.77 34.66
C LEU A 18 -7.76 -17.81 35.47
N LEU A 19 -6.79 -16.97 35.10
CA LEU A 19 -5.49 -16.88 35.76
C LEU A 19 -5.61 -16.27 37.16
N SER A 20 -6.48 -15.27 37.37
CA SER A 20 -6.70 -14.70 38.71
C SER A 20 -7.29 -15.74 39.68
N SER A 21 -8.34 -16.45 39.28
CA SER A 21 -8.95 -17.51 40.11
C SER A 21 -7.96 -18.62 40.46
N ALA A 22 -7.16 -19.10 39.51
CA ALA A 22 -6.18 -20.15 39.77
C ALA A 22 -5.07 -19.69 40.71
N VAL A 23 -4.57 -18.46 40.54
CA VAL A 23 -3.50 -17.90 41.39
C VAL A 23 -3.99 -17.71 42.83
N PHE A 24 -5.19 -17.15 43.04
CA PHE A 24 -5.77 -17.03 44.38
C PHE A 24 -6.00 -18.39 45.05
N THR A 25 -6.42 -19.40 44.28
CA THR A 25 -6.59 -20.77 44.78
C THR A 25 -5.26 -21.37 45.25
N MET A 26 -4.18 -21.18 44.47
CA MET A 26 -2.84 -21.67 44.79
C MET A 26 -2.27 -21.02 46.05
N ILE A 27 -2.51 -19.72 46.24
CA ILE A 27 -2.09 -18.95 47.43
C ILE A 27 -2.82 -19.45 48.68
N GLY A 28 -4.14 -19.68 48.58
CA GLY A 28 -4.93 -20.23 49.68
C GLY A 28 -4.44 -21.61 50.11
N LEU A 29 -4.12 -22.48 49.14
CA LEU A 29 -3.64 -23.84 49.39
C LEU A 29 -2.23 -23.85 50.02
N TYR A 30 -1.34 -22.98 49.54
CA TYR A 30 0.00 -22.80 50.12
C TYR A 30 -0.04 -22.27 51.55
N ALA A 31 -0.92 -21.31 51.83
CA ALA A 31 -1.10 -20.76 53.17
C ALA A 31 -1.65 -21.81 54.16
N LEU A 32 -2.55 -22.68 53.70
CA LEU A 32 -3.10 -23.79 54.47
C LEU A 32 -2.01 -24.80 54.88
N ILE A 33 -1.11 -25.16 53.95
CA ILE A 33 -0.05 -26.14 54.19
C ILE A 33 1.04 -25.60 55.13
N THR A 34 1.37 -24.30 55.04
CA THR A 34 2.48 -23.70 55.78
C THR A 34 2.08 -23.04 57.10
N GLY A 35 0.79 -23.06 57.46
CA GLY A 35 0.28 -22.47 58.71
C GLY A 35 0.53 -20.96 58.82
N LYS A 36 0.50 -20.24 57.70
CA LYS A 36 0.79 -18.80 57.66
C LYS A 36 -0.33 -17.98 58.32
N SER A 37 0.04 -16.86 58.93
CA SER A 37 -0.91 -15.96 59.60
C SER A 37 -1.86 -15.28 58.61
N ASN A 38 -3.08 -14.96 59.07
CA ASN A 38 -4.10 -14.29 58.26
C ASN A 38 -3.60 -12.97 57.64
N HIS A 39 -2.76 -12.22 58.36
CA HIS A 39 -2.17 -10.98 57.85
C HIS A 39 -1.24 -11.21 56.64
N TRP A 40 -0.49 -12.32 56.62
CA TRP A 40 0.38 -12.66 55.49
C TRP A 40 -0.43 -12.99 54.23
N ILE A 41 -1.55 -13.71 54.39
CA ILE A 41 -2.44 -14.08 53.28
C ILE A 41 -3.05 -12.83 52.65
N VAL A 42 -3.50 -11.88 53.47
CA VAL A 42 -4.07 -10.61 53.00
C VAL A 42 -3.03 -9.80 52.24
N ALA A 43 -1.81 -9.67 52.77
CA ALA A 43 -0.74 -8.92 52.12
C ALA A 43 -0.36 -9.49 50.74
N VAL A 44 -0.22 -10.82 50.63
CA VAL A 44 0.08 -11.49 49.35
C VAL A 44 -1.07 -11.36 48.36
N SER A 45 -2.31 -11.48 48.82
CA SER A 45 -3.51 -11.35 47.98
C SER A 45 -3.62 -9.95 47.36
N ILE A 46 -3.32 -8.91 48.15
CA ILE A 46 -3.28 -7.52 47.67
C ILE A 46 -2.17 -7.35 46.63
N ALA A 47 -0.94 -7.80 46.92
CA ALA A 47 0.18 -7.68 46.00
C ALA A 47 -0.10 -8.37 44.66
N VAL A 48 -0.65 -9.58 44.69
CA VAL A 48 -1.03 -10.35 43.50
C VAL A 48 -2.17 -9.69 42.75
N GLY A 49 -3.17 -9.14 43.45
CA GLY A 49 -4.24 -8.36 42.84
C GLY A 49 -3.72 -7.15 42.07
N VAL A 50 -2.76 -6.41 42.63
CA VAL A 50 -2.12 -5.27 41.95
C VAL A 50 -1.35 -5.73 40.71
N ILE A 51 -0.56 -6.80 40.81
CA ILE A 51 0.20 -7.33 39.68
C ILE A 51 -0.73 -7.77 38.55
N LEU A 52 -1.78 -8.54 38.87
CA LEU A 52 -2.79 -8.97 37.88
C LEU A 52 -3.52 -7.79 37.25
N PHE A 53 -3.82 -6.75 38.04
CA PHE A 53 -4.42 -5.51 37.53
C PHE A 53 -3.50 -4.78 36.54
N LEU A 54 -2.20 -4.69 36.83
CA LEU A 54 -1.22 -4.09 35.92
C LEU A 54 -1.11 -4.88 34.62
N PHE A 55 -1.04 -6.21 34.70
CA PHE A 55 -1.02 -7.07 33.51
C PHE A 55 -2.29 -6.96 32.67
N ALA A 56 -3.46 -6.92 33.31
CA ALA A 56 -4.74 -6.74 32.63
C ALA A 56 -4.82 -5.36 31.95
N SER A 57 -4.39 -4.31 32.65
CA SER A 57 -4.34 -2.95 32.13
C SER A 57 -3.39 -2.84 30.94
N PHE A 58 -2.21 -3.47 31.03
CA PHE A 58 -1.25 -3.54 29.92
C PHE A 58 -1.79 -4.32 28.73
N GLY A 59 -2.47 -5.45 28.96
CA GLY A 59 -3.11 -6.23 27.90
C GLY A 59 -4.17 -5.43 27.15
N ALA A 60 -5.06 -4.75 27.88
CA ALA A 60 -6.08 -3.88 27.29
C ALA A 60 -5.45 -2.70 26.52
N TRP A 61 -4.38 -2.11 27.06
CA TRP A 61 -3.64 -1.04 26.36
C TRP A 61 -2.98 -1.55 25.08
N LYS A 62 -2.33 -2.71 25.11
CA LYS A 62 -1.69 -3.33 23.94
C LYS A 62 -2.72 -3.59 22.84
N GLU A 63 -3.88 -4.15 23.16
CA GLU A 63 -4.94 -4.39 22.17
C GLU A 63 -5.41 -3.09 21.49
N GLN A 64 -5.59 -2.01 22.26
CA GLN A 64 -5.96 -0.71 21.69
C GLN A 64 -4.83 -0.11 20.85
N TYR A 65 -3.58 -0.27 21.27
CA TYR A 65 -2.41 0.22 20.56
C TYR A 65 -2.21 -0.51 19.23
N ASP A 66 -2.29 -1.84 19.22
CA ASP A 66 -2.18 -2.66 18.01
C ASP A 66 -3.32 -2.34 17.02
N ALA A 67 -4.55 -2.14 17.51
CA ALA A 67 -5.69 -1.72 16.69
C ALA A 67 -5.49 -0.33 16.06
N ARG A 68 -4.93 0.62 16.81
CA ARG A 68 -4.61 1.97 16.31
C ARG A 68 -3.51 1.92 15.24
N ILE A 69 -2.44 1.19 15.48
CA ILE A 69 -1.36 1.01 14.48
C ILE A 69 -1.91 0.38 13.20
N ALA A 70 -2.75 -0.65 13.32
CA ALA A 70 -3.36 -1.28 12.15
C ALA A 70 -4.23 -0.29 11.36
N ALA A 71 -5.02 0.53 12.05
CA ALA A 71 -5.85 1.55 11.42
C ALA A 71 -5.01 2.68 10.77
N GLU A 72 -3.93 3.12 11.40
CA GLU A 72 -3.00 4.11 10.84
C GLU A 72 -2.32 3.58 9.57
N ARG A 73 -1.86 2.32 9.57
CA ARG A 73 -1.28 1.68 8.38
C ARG A 73 -2.26 1.65 7.20
N LEU A 74 -3.52 1.26 7.45
CA LEU A 74 -4.56 1.25 6.41
C LEU A 74 -4.84 2.66 5.88
N ASN A 75 -4.82 3.67 6.74
CA ASN A 75 -5.03 5.06 6.35
C ASN A 75 -3.85 5.57 5.51
N ASP A 76 -2.61 5.24 5.89
CA ASP A 76 -1.42 5.62 5.15
C ASP A 76 -1.33 4.93 3.77
N GLU A 77 -1.68 3.64 3.68
CA GLU A 77 -1.81 2.94 2.40
C GLU A 77 -2.87 3.57 1.50
N SER A 78 -4.02 3.95 2.07
CA SER A 78 -5.09 4.65 1.36
C SER A 78 -4.64 6.03 0.85
N LYS A 79 -3.92 6.80 1.68
CA LYS A 79 -3.35 8.10 1.29
C LYS A 79 -2.33 7.95 0.16
N LYS A 80 -1.38 7.02 0.29
CA LYS A 80 -0.39 6.73 -0.77
C LYS A 80 -1.06 6.36 -2.07
N THR A 81 -2.07 5.49 -2.01
CA THR A 81 -2.85 5.12 -3.19
C THR A 81 -3.48 6.35 -3.84
N LYS A 82 -4.16 7.21 -3.07
CA LYS A 82 -4.76 8.45 -3.59
C LYS A 82 -3.72 9.38 -4.21
N GLU A 83 -2.55 9.52 -3.60
CA GLU A 83 -1.46 10.35 -4.12
C GLU A 83 -0.95 9.82 -5.47
N ILE A 84 -0.71 8.51 -5.59
CA ILE A 84 -0.32 7.86 -6.84
C ILE A 84 -1.36 8.11 -7.93
N ARG A 85 -2.65 7.92 -7.61
CA ARG A 85 -3.74 8.18 -8.56
C ARG A 85 -3.74 9.63 -9.06
N LEU A 86 -3.51 10.58 -8.15
CA LEU A 86 -3.41 11.99 -8.51
C LEU A 86 -2.19 12.28 -9.41
N LYS A 87 -1.03 11.70 -9.11
CA LYS A 87 0.18 11.82 -9.94
C LYS A 87 -0.05 11.25 -11.35
N LEU A 88 -0.62 10.05 -11.44
CA LEU A 88 -0.95 9.42 -12.73
C LEU A 88 -2.00 10.21 -13.51
N ALA A 89 -3.03 10.73 -12.85
CA ALA A 89 -4.04 11.57 -13.48
C ALA A 89 -3.44 12.90 -13.99
N ALA A 90 -2.48 13.48 -13.26
CA ALA A 90 -1.76 14.68 -13.72
C ALA A 90 -0.94 14.38 -14.99
N LEU A 91 -0.21 13.26 -15.01
CA LEU A 91 0.54 12.83 -16.20
C LEU A 91 -0.39 12.56 -17.39
N MET A 92 -1.55 11.93 -17.17
CA MET A 92 -2.57 11.72 -18.20
C MET A 92 -3.17 13.02 -18.73
N ARG A 93 -3.21 14.09 -17.92
CA ARG A 93 -3.66 15.41 -18.37
C ARG A 93 -2.60 16.16 -19.18
N GLN A 94 -1.32 15.90 -18.93
CA GLN A 94 -0.20 16.52 -19.64
C GLN A 94 0.07 15.85 -21.00
N GLU A 95 -0.22 14.55 -21.13
CA GLU A 95 0.04 13.78 -22.36
C GLU A 95 -0.53 14.41 -23.65
N PRO A 96 -1.77 14.94 -23.69
CA PRO A 96 -2.31 15.57 -24.88
C PRO A 96 -1.49 16.78 -25.36
N ASP A 97 -0.92 17.56 -24.45
CA ASP A 97 -0.10 18.72 -24.79
C ASP A 97 1.22 18.27 -25.43
N VAL A 98 1.86 17.24 -24.86
CA VAL A 98 3.09 16.63 -25.42
C VAL A 98 2.83 16.04 -26.80
N LEU A 99 1.70 15.36 -26.98
CA LEU A 99 1.27 14.81 -28.26
C LEU A 99 1.03 15.92 -29.29
N GLN A 100 0.35 17.00 -28.88
CA GLN A 100 0.09 18.15 -29.75
C GLN A 100 1.39 18.87 -30.14
N HIS A 101 2.34 19.03 -29.22
CA HIS A 101 3.66 19.59 -29.51
C HIS A 101 4.41 18.75 -30.55
N LEU A 102 4.39 17.41 -30.42
CA LEU A 102 5.00 16.52 -31.42
C LEU A 102 4.34 16.63 -32.79
N ILE A 103 3.00 16.73 -32.86
CA ILE A 103 2.27 16.86 -34.12
C ILE A 103 2.55 18.21 -34.78
N SER A 104 2.55 19.29 -33.99
CA SER A 104 2.77 20.66 -34.47
C SER A 104 4.24 21.03 -34.66
N ALA A 105 5.18 20.15 -34.30
CA ALA A 105 6.60 20.45 -34.33
C ALA A 105 7.06 20.90 -35.74
N PRO A 106 7.78 22.03 -35.85
CA PRO A 106 8.36 22.45 -37.10
C PRO A 106 9.51 21.52 -37.51
N ASN A 107 9.89 21.56 -38.78
CA ASN A 107 11.06 20.84 -39.30
C ASN A 107 12.36 21.57 -38.92
N ASP A 108 12.56 21.73 -37.62
CA ASP A 108 13.77 22.25 -36.98
C ASP A 108 14.31 21.18 -36.03
N ALA A 109 15.56 20.77 -36.25
CA ALA A 109 16.19 19.70 -35.50
C ALA A 109 16.33 20.02 -34.01
N ASP A 110 16.63 21.28 -33.66
CA ASP A 110 16.87 21.67 -32.26
C ASP A 110 15.54 21.72 -31.49
N GLU A 111 14.50 22.29 -32.11
CA GLU A 111 13.17 22.34 -31.50
C GLU A 111 12.53 20.96 -31.40
N PHE A 112 12.66 20.11 -32.43
CA PHE A 112 12.15 18.75 -32.39
C PHE A 112 12.86 17.90 -31.33
N SER A 113 14.18 18.04 -31.19
CA SER A 113 14.95 17.36 -30.13
C SER A 113 14.46 17.74 -28.73
N ARG A 114 14.15 19.02 -28.50
CA ARG A 114 13.56 19.49 -27.24
C ARG A 114 12.21 18.81 -26.95
N ILE A 115 11.32 18.75 -27.93
CA ILE A 115 9.99 18.13 -27.78
C ILE A 115 10.12 16.61 -27.53
N VAL A 116 11.05 15.94 -28.21
CA VAL A 116 11.37 14.53 -27.96
C VAL A 116 11.88 14.31 -26.53
N SER A 117 12.67 15.26 -25.98
CA SER A 117 13.11 15.23 -24.59
C SER A 117 11.95 15.41 -23.60
N GLU A 118 10.99 16.29 -23.88
CA GLU A 118 9.78 16.47 -23.06
C GLU A 118 8.96 15.17 -22.99
N ARG A 119 8.78 14.50 -24.14
CA ARG A 119 8.15 13.18 -24.20
C ARG A 119 8.91 12.14 -23.37
N ASP A 120 10.22 12.08 -23.52
CA ASP A 120 11.06 11.14 -22.77
C ASP A 120 11.02 11.42 -21.25
N GLN A 121 10.89 12.68 -20.85
CA GLN A 121 10.67 13.05 -19.47
C GLN A 121 9.32 12.53 -18.96
N TRP A 122 8.23 12.74 -19.70
CA TRP A 122 6.91 12.23 -19.36
C TRP A 122 6.90 10.70 -19.20
N ILE A 123 7.59 9.97 -20.10
CA ILE A 123 7.76 8.51 -20.01
C ILE A 123 8.49 8.13 -18.72
N ARG A 124 9.61 8.80 -18.40
CA ARG A 124 10.38 8.52 -17.18
C ARG A 124 9.58 8.78 -15.92
N GLU A 125 8.88 9.91 -15.84
CA GLU A 125 8.04 10.26 -14.70
C GLU A 125 6.92 9.23 -14.48
N THR A 126 6.30 8.76 -15.57
CA THR A 126 5.31 7.67 -15.50
C THR A 126 5.92 6.39 -14.93
N VAL A 127 7.10 5.99 -15.38
CA VAL A 127 7.81 4.80 -14.86
C VAL A 127 8.14 4.96 -13.37
N VAL A 128 8.57 6.15 -12.94
CA VAL A 128 8.86 6.45 -11.52
C VAL A 128 7.59 6.28 -10.69
N VAL A 129 6.48 6.89 -11.10
CA VAL A 129 5.20 6.81 -10.36
C VAL A 129 4.68 5.37 -10.29
N LEU A 130 4.82 4.59 -11.37
CA LEU A 130 4.46 3.17 -11.35
C LEU A 130 5.35 2.34 -10.39
N ASN A 131 6.64 2.66 -10.30
CA ASN A 131 7.53 2.02 -9.33
C ASN A 131 7.23 2.43 -7.88
N GLU A 132 6.91 3.71 -7.63
CA GLU A 132 6.44 4.19 -6.31
C GLU A 132 5.16 3.47 -5.87
N ALA A 133 4.32 3.08 -6.83
CA ALA A 133 3.11 2.31 -6.61
C ALA A 133 3.34 0.80 -6.36
N GLY A 134 4.59 0.33 -6.40
CA GLY A 134 4.94 -1.10 -6.31
C GLY A 134 4.56 -1.90 -7.56
N LEU A 135 4.23 -1.24 -8.68
CA LEU A 135 3.83 -1.86 -9.94
C LEU A 135 5.04 -2.10 -10.86
N HIS A 136 6.09 -2.72 -10.33
CA HIS A 136 7.37 -2.90 -11.03
C HIS A 136 7.22 -3.61 -12.39
N THR A 137 6.38 -4.64 -12.46
CA THR A 137 6.12 -5.36 -13.73
C THR A 137 5.41 -4.48 -14.76
N ASP A 138 4.48 -3.63 -14.32
CA ASP A 138 3.79 -2.71 -15.23
C ASP A 138 4.71 -1.58 -15.68
N ALA A 139 5.58 -1.08 -14.78
CA ALA A 139 6.61 -0.10 -15.09
C ALA A 139 7.62 -0.65 -16.12
N GLU A 140 8.04 -1.90 -15.96
CA GLU A 140 8.92 -2.58 -16.91
C GLU A 140 8.24 -2.75 -18.27
N ALA A 141 7.02 -3.31 -18.30
CA ALA A 141 6.24 -3.48 -19.51
C ALA A 141 5.96 -2.16 -20.24
N PHE A 142 5.77 -1.07 -19.49
CA PHE A 142 5.63 0.28 -20.03
C PHE A 142 6.94 0.74 -20.68
N SER A 143 8.08 0.64 -19.97
CA SER A 143 9.38 1.08 -20.50
C SER A 143 9.81 0.33 -21.77
N GLN A 144 9.48 -0.95 -21.89
CA GLN A 144 9.80 -1.80 -23.04
C GLN A 144 9.13 -1.36 -24.36
N ILE A 145 8.09 -0.50 -24.32
CA ILE A 145 7.44 0.03 -25.53
C ILE A 145 8.44 0.74 -26.45
N ARG A 146 9.48 1.37 -25.89
CA ARG A 146 10.55 2.02 -26.66
C ARG A 146 11.19 1.07 -27.68
N ASN A 147 11.30 -0.21 -27.34
CA ASN A 147 11.97 -1.23 -28.14
C ASN A 147 11.02 -1.91 -29.15
N ARG A 148 9.72 -1.60 -29.09
CA ARG A 148 8.71 -2.17 -30.00
C ARG A 148 8.54 -1.25 -31.22
N PRO A 149 8.77 -1.73 -32.45
CA PRO A 149 8.46 -0.96 -33.63
C PRO A 149 6.93 -0.77 -33.81
N PRO A 150 6.47 0.40 -34.28
CA PRO A 150 5.07 0.62 -34.63
C PRO A 150 4.58 -0.36 -35.70
N VAL A 151 3.38 -0.89 -35.54
CA VAL A 151 2.75 -1.78 -36.54
C VAL A 151 2.07 -0.92 -37.62
N ALA A 152 1.98 -1.42 -38.86
CA ALA A 152 1.44 -0.68 -40.00
C ALA A 152 0.02 -0.10 -39.76
N GLU A 153 -0.80 -0.80 -38.97
CA GLU A 153 -2.14 -0.35 -38.58
C GLU A 153 -2.09 0.88 -37.65
N GLU A 154 -1.22 0.87 -36.63
CA GLU A 154 -1.02 1.98 -35.69
C GLU A 154 -0.43 3.22 -36.41
N VAL A 155 0.41 2.99 -37.42
CA VAL A 155 0.94 4.07 -38.28
C VAL A 155 -0.15 4.67 -39.16
N ASN A 156 -1.14 3.87 -39.58
CA ASN A 156 -2.21 4.33 -40.45
C ASN A 156 -3.13 5.35 -39.77
N ASP A 157 -3.34 5.23 -38.45
CA ASP A 157 -4.14 6.18 -37.65
C ASP A 157 -3.55 7.60 -37.67
N PHE A 158 -2.24 7.72 -37.94
CA PHE A 158 -1.51 8.99 -37.97
C PHE A 158 -1.02 9.38 -39.37
N ARG A 159 -1.69 8.91 -40.44
CA ARG A 159 -1.37 9.29 -41.84
C ARG A 159 -1.39 10.80 -42.11
N HIS A 160 -2.16 11.56 -41.34
CA HIS A 160 -2.24 13.02 -41.42
C HIS A 160 -0.98 13.72 -40.87
N VAL A 161 -0.13 13.00 -40.14
CA VAL A 161 1.15 13.50 -39.62
C VAL A 161 2.25 13.24 -40.65
N GLU A 162 3.18 14.19 -40.79
CA GLU A 162 4.33 14.08 -41.68
C GLU A 162 5.18 12.83 -41.40
N ASP A 163 5.67 12.17 -42.47
CA ASP A 163 6.35 10.87 -42.39
C ASP A 163 7.55 10.88 -41.43
N TRP A 164 8.31 11.98 -41.41
CA TRP A 164 9.56 12.09 -40.66
C TRP A 164 9.36 12.12 -39.12
N LYS A 165 8.19 12.55 -38.63
CA LYS A 165 7.86 12.57 -37.18
C LYS A 165 6.77 11.59 -36.77
N ARG A 166 6.07 10.97 -37.73
CA ARG A 166 4.97 10.02 -37.48
C ARG A 166 5.36 8.88 -36.54
N GLY A 167 6.57 8.34 -36.66
CA GLY A 167 7.04 7.25 -35.79
C GLY A 167 7.05 7.62 -34.31
N GLU A 168 7.43 8.85 -33.97
CA GLU A 168 7.49 9.32 -32.58
C GLU A 168 6.09 9.63 -32.01
N VAL A 169 5.19 10.17 -32.84
CA VAL A 169 3.79 10.40 -32.47
C VAL A 169 3.08 9.07 -32.18
N VAL A 170 3.24 8.08 -33.06
CA VAL A 170 2.64 6.74 -32.87
C VAL A 170 3.17 6.10 -31.59
N ARG A 171 4.48 6.22 -31.33
CA ARG A 171 5.09 5.66 -30.11
C ARG A 171 4.49 6.27 -28.85
N LEU A 172 4.30 7.60 -28.79
CA LEU A 172 3.64 8.24 -27.64
C LEU A 172 2.19 7.75 -27.47
N ALA A 173 1.45 7.60 -28.57
CA ALA A 173 0.09 7.04 -28.52
C ALA A 173 0.06 5.60 -27.97
N MET A 174 1.06 4.77 -28.29
CA MET A 174 1.20 3.42 -27.72
C MET A 174 1.45 3.47 -26.20
N TYR A 175 2.31 4.37 -25.73
CA TYR A 175 2.52 4.60 -24.31
C TYR A 175 1.22 5.01 -23.61
N ARG A 176 0.50 5.99 -24.16
CA ARG A 176 -0.80 6.43 -23.64
C ARG A 176 -1.79 5.26 -23.51
N LYS A 177 -1.92 4.44 -24.56
CA LYS A 177 -2.81 3.26 -24.56
C LYS A 177 -2.42 2.28 -23.45
N LYS A 178 -1.13 2.01 -23.26
CA LYS A 178 -0.65 1.13 -22.20
C LYS A 178 -0.91 1.71 -20.81
N LEU A 179 -0.69 3.01 -20.61
CA LEU A 179 -0.94 3.67 -19.34
C LEU A 179 -2.42 3.58 -18.95
N ASN A 180 -3.33 3.86 -19.89
CA ASN A 180 -4.77 3.68 -19.67
C ASN A 180 -5.13 2.25 -19.27
N GLN A 181 -4.57 1.24 -19.96
CA GLN A 181 -4.78 -0.16 -19.59
C GLN A 181 -4.31 -0.46 -18.17
N ILE A 182 -3.14 0.06 -17.76
CA ILE A 182 -2.63 -0.14 -16.40
C ILE A 182 -3.55 0.51 -15.38
N ILE A 183 -3.98 1.75 -15.62
CA ILE A 183 -4.90 2.49 -14.74
C ILE A 183 -6.22 1.73 -14.58
N ASP A 184 -6.82 1.27 -15.68
CA ASP A 184 -8.09 0.54 -15.67
C ASP A 184 -7.97 -0.81 -14.93
N VAL A 185 -6.94 -1.60 -15.23
CA VAL A 185 -6.74 -2.94 -14.63
C VAL A 185 -6.43 -2.82 -13.13
N ARG A 186 -5.60 -1.86 -12.74
CA ARG A 186 -5.20 -1.66 -11.34
C ARG A 186 -6.20 -0.82 -10.56
N ARG A 187 -7.27 -0.33 -11.23
CA ARG A 187 -8.28 0.57 -10.68
C ARG A 187 -7.60 1.77 -10.01
N LEU A 188 -6.65 2.38 -10.68
CA LEU A 188 -6.00 3.63 -10.24
C LEU A 188 -6.81 4.84 -10.73
#